data_AF-A0A952R6H3-F1
#
_entry.id   AF-A0A952R6H3-F1
#
_cell.length_a   1.000
_cell.length_b   1.000
_cell.length_c   1.000
_cell.angle_alpha   90.00
_cell.angle_beta   90.00
_cell.angle_gamma   90.00
#
_symmetry.space_group_name_H-M   'P 1'
#
loop_
_entity.id
_entity.type
_entity.pdbx_description
1 polymer ?
#
loop_
_entity_poly.entity_id
_entity_poly.type
_entity_poly.pdbx_seq_one_letter_code
_entity_poly.pdbx_strand_id
1 'polypeptide(L)'
;MAQPSAPAAKASRLERRRRLGRRVALAVFGLTVSSFIAACAIQIMVYVFSPEEGAEAASCERGLAELAQGVRRARAAAAEEAQGERAALKIFRENLSGWNKRASVERLCQGDAAALAKLTTIDRLRYAEEHAVRYEAAGGVAALRRRVH
;
A
#
# COMPACT_ATOMS: atom_id res chain seq x y z
N MET A 1 40.70 -44.80 -67.28
CA MET A 1 39.43 -44.84 -66.50
C MET A 1 39.69 -44.13 -65.18
N ALA A 2 39.21 -42.90 -65.01
CA ALA A 2 39.36 -42.14 -63.76
C ALA A 2 37.96 -41.74 -63.26
N GLN A 3 37.53 -42.32 -62.15
CA GLN A 3 36.30 -41.96 -61.43
C GLN A 3 36.59 -40.74 -60.53
N PRO A 4 35.80 -39.65 -60.60
CA PRO A 4 35.91 -38.56 -59.64
C PRO A 4 34.97 -38.75 -58.44
N SER A 5 35.59 -38.73 -57.26
CA SER A 5 35.22 -37.96 -56.06
C SER A 5 33.84 -38.10 -55.41
N ALA A 6 33.65 -39.17 -54.62
CA ALA A 6 32.58 -39.31 -53.62
C ALA A 6 32.70 -38.50 -52.28
N PRO A 7 33.83 -37.89 -51.85
CA PRO A 7 33.92 -37.28 -50.52
C PRO A 7 33.35 -35.85 -50.43
N ALA A 8 33.35 -35.07 -51.53
CA ALA A 8 32.94 -33.66 -51.52
C ALA A 8 31.44 -33.47 -51.24
N ALA A 9 30.60 -34.39 -51.71
CA ALA A 9 29.14 -34.32 -51.52
C ALA A 9 28.67 -34.65 -50.09
N LYS A 10 29.49 -35.37 -49.30
CA LYS A 10 29.19 -35.67 -47.89
C LYS A 10 29.56 -34.51 -46.96
N ALA A 11 30.69 -33.86 -47.23
CA ALA A 11 31.14 -32.68 -46.48
C ALA A 11 30.13 -31.51 -46.58
N SER A 12 29.62 -31.24 -47.79
CA SER A 12 28.65 -30.15 -48.02
C SER A 12 27.29 -30.38 -47.33
N ARG A 13 26.84 -31.63 -47.17
CA ARG A 13 25.59 -31.95 -46.44
C ARG A 13 25.73 -31.79 -44.93
N LEU A 14 26.88 -32.17 -44.36
CA LEU A 14 27.17 -31.99 -42.93
C LEU A 14 27.24 -30.50 -42.57
N GLU A 15 27.86 -29.68 -43.41
CA GLU A 15 27.94 -28.23 -43.20
C GLU A 15 26.57 -27.55 -43.30
N ARG A 16 25.72 -27.97 -44.27
CA ARG A 16 24.33 -27.50 -44.37
C ARG A 16 23.51 -27.86 -43.13
N ARG A 17 23.62 -29.10 -42.64
CA ARG A 17 22.95 -29.56 -41.40
C ARG A 17 23.42 -28.78 -40.17
N ARG A 18 24.72 -28.47 -40.08
CA ARG A 18 25.27 -27.68 -38.96
C ARG A 18 24.78 -26.24 -38.98
N ARG A 19 24.66 -25.61 -40.16
CA ARG A 19 24.08 -24.26 -40.31
C ARG A 19 22.58 -24.23 -39.99
N LEU A 20 21.83 -25.26 -40.39
CA LEU A 20 20.42 -25.44 -40.04
C LEU A 20 20.24 -25.64 -38.54
N GLY A 21 21.02 -26.53 -37.91
CA GLY A 21 20.99 -26.75 -36.47
C GLY A 21 21.27 -25.48 -35.67
N ARG A 22 22.25 -24.67 -36.10
CA ARG A 22 22.54 -23.37 -35.46
C ARG A 22 21.38 -22.37 -35.58
N ARG A 23 20.72 -22.32 -36.74
CA ARG A 23 19.56 -21.44 -36.95
C ARG A 23 18.36 -21.87 -36.11
N VAL A 24 18.10 -23.18 -36.02
CA VAL A 24 17.03 -23.74 -35.18
C VAL A 24 17.32 -23.45 -33.70
N ALA A 25 18.55 -23.67 -33.24
CA ALA A 25 18.93 -23.39 -31.86
C ALA A 25 18.78 -21.90 -31.51
N LEU A 26 19.21 -20.99 -32.39
CA LEU A 26 19.03 -19.55 -32.22
C LEU A 26 17.55 -19.15 -32.22
N ALA A 27 16.75 -19.72 -33.09
CA ALA A 27 15.32 -19.44 -33.16
C ALA A 27 14.59 -19.90 -31.90
N VAL A 28 14.88 -21.12 -31.43
CA VAL A 28 14.32 -21.66 -30.19
C VAL A 28 14.73 -20.80 -29.01
N PHE A 29 16.03 -20.53 -28.84
CA PHE A 29 16.54 -19.69 -27.76
C PHE A 29 15.93 -18.28 -27.77
N GLY A 30 15.85 -17.65 -28.94
CA GLY A 30 15.22 -16.34 -29.09
C GLY A 30 13.75 -16.37 -28.68
N LEU A 31 13.00 -17.40 -29.07
CA LEU A 31 11.60 -17.58 -28.67
C LEU A 31 11.44 -17.75 -27.16
N THR A 32 12.26 -18.58 -26.51
CA THR A 32 12.17 -18.77 -25.06
C THR A 32 12.51 -17.50 -24.30
N VAL A 33 13.57 -16.81 -24.68
CA VAL A 33 13.98 -15.56 -24.00
C VAL A 33 12.95 -14.46 -24.23
N SER A 34 12.47 -14.27 -25.47
CA SER A 34 11.46 -13.26 -25.76
C SER A 34 10.13 -13.54 -25.07
N SER A 35 9.69 -14.80 -24.98
CA SER A 35 8.46 -15.15 -24.26
C SER A 35 8.59 -14.91 -22.76
N PHE A 36 9.74 -15.22 -22.17
CA PHE A 36 10.01 -14.93 -20.76
C PHE A 36 10.01 -13.42 -20.49
N ILE A 37 10.71 -12.63 -21.30
CA ILE A 37 10.74 -11.17 -21.17
C ILE A 37 9.33 -10.58 -21.34
N ALA A 38 8.56 -11.06 -22.32
CA ALA A 38 7.18 -10.62 -22.54
C ALA A 38 6.29 -10.97 -21.34
N ALA A 39 6.42 -12.17 -20.77
CA ALA A 39 5.66 -12.58 -19.59
C ALA A 39 5.98 -11.68 -18.38
N CYS A 40 7.26 -11.39 -18.12
CA CYS A 40 7.67 -10.46 -17.07
C CYS A 40 7.16 -9.03 -17.33
N ALA A 41 7.25 -8.54 -18.56
CA ALA A 41 6.75 -7.21 -18.92
C ALA A 41 5.23 -7.11 -18.73
N ILE A 42 4.48 -8.16 -19.09
CA ILE A 42 3.03 -8.25 -18.87
C ILE A 42 2.73 -8.26 -17.37
N GLN A 43 3.46 -9.04 -16.56
CA GLN A 43 3.28 -9.04 -15.11
C GLN A 43 3.51 -7.66 -14.50
N ILE A 44 4.57 -6.95 -14.92
CA ILE A 44 4.84 -5.59 -14.46
C ILE A 44 3.71 -4.64 -14.89
N MET A 45 3.25 -4.73 -16.14
CA MET A 45 2.12 -3.91 -16.59
C MET A 45 0.84 -4.23 -15.82
N VAL A 46 0.52 -5.50 -15.58
CA VAL A 46 -0.64 -5.88 -14.78
C VAL A 46 -0.49 -5.39 -13.34
N TYR A 47 0.68 -5.48 -12.73
CA TYR A 47 0.91 -4.95 -11.39
C TYR A 47 0.76 -3.42 -11.32
N VAL A 48 1.19 -2.70 -12.36
CA VAL A 48 1.10 -1.23 -12.43
C VAL A 48 -0.30 -0.74 -12.79
N PHE A 49 -1.05 -1.51 -13.60
CA PHE A 49 -2.34 -1.11 -14.15
C PHE A 49 -3.55 -1.86 -13.59
N SER A 50 -3.37 -2.91 -12.79
CA SER A 50 -4.47 -3.58 -12.09
C SER A 50 -4.71 -2.87 -10.76
N PRO A 51 -5.85 -2.20 -10.59
CA PRO A 51 -6.20 -1.62 -9.30
C PRO A 51 -6.48 -2.78 -8.33
N GLU A 52 -5.71 -2.90 -7.25
CA GLU A 52 -6.01 -3.82 -6.14
C GLU A 52 -7.18 -3.29 -5.30
N GLU A 53 -8.34 -3.05 -5.94
CA GLU A 53 -9.49 -2.38 -5.33
C GLU A 53 -9.93 -3.04 -4.01
N GLY A 54 -9.77 -4.36 -3.88
CA GLY A 54 -10.12 -5.11 -2.66
C GLY A 54 -9.10 -5.03 -1.53
N ALA A 55 -7.79 -5.07 -1.84
CA ALA A 55 -6.74 -5.04 -0.83
C ALA A 55 -6.49 -3.61 -0.33
N GLU A 56 -6.52 -2.63 -1.24
CA GLU A 56 -6.42 -1.22 -0.90
C GLU A 56 -7.65 -0.76 -0.09
N ALA A 57 -8.88 -1.11 -0.48
CA ALA A 57 -10.07 -0.77 0.30
C ALA A 57 -10.04 -1.38 1.72
N ALA A 58 -9.63 -2.65 1.86
CA ALA A 58 -9.47 -3.29 3.16
C ALA A 58 -8.40 -2.59 4.03
N SER A 59 -7.35 -2.05 3.40
CA SER A 59 -6.29 -1.30 4.09
C SER A 59 -6.73 0.14 4.45
N CYS A 60 -7.57 0.77 3.61
CA CYS A 60 -8.17 2.06 3.83
C CYS A 60 -9.16 2.01 5.01
N GLU A 61 -10.15 1.10 4.97
CA GLU A 61 -11.13 0.96 6.07
C GLU A 61 -10.43 0.63 7.40
N ARG A 62 -9.39 -0.21 7.39
CA ARG A 62 -8.57 -0.48 8.57
C ARG A 62 -7.87 0.79 9.07
N GLY A 63 -7.27 1.57 8.18
CA GLY A 63 -6.64 2.85 8.51
C GLY A 63 -7.63 3.87 9.10
N LEU A 64 -8.84 3.96 8.55
CA LEU A 64 -9.90 4.82 9.08
C LEU A 64 -10.34 4.37 10.48
N ALA A 65 -10.51 3.07 10.69
CA ALA A 65 -10.88 2.51 11.99
C ALA A 65 -9.81 2.79 13.06
N GLU A 66 -8.52 2.64 12.71
CA GLU A 66 -7.40 2.96 13.59
C GLU A 66 -7.37 4.43 13.97
N LEU A 67 -7.54 5.35 13.01
CA LEU A 67 -7.58 6.79 13.29
C LEU A 67 -8.75 7.16 14.22
N ALA A 68 -9.95 6.65 13.94
CA ALA A 68 -11.13 6.89 14.77
C ALA A 68 -10.95 6.32 16.19
N GLN A 69 -10.37 5.13 16.31
CA GLN A 69 -10.07 4.53 17.60
C GLN A 69 -8.99 5.31 18.37
N GLY A 70 -7.99 5.84 17.66
CA GLY A 70 -6.97 6.72 18.23
C GLY A 70 -7.57 7.97 18.87
N VAL A 71 -8.55 8.62 18.21
CA VAL A 71 -9.26 9.78 18.80
C VAL A 71 -10.01 9.38 20.07
N ARG A 72 -10.74 8.25 20.06
CA ARG A 72 -11.49 7.78 21.24
C ARG A 72 -10.56 7.48 22.42
N ARG A 73 -9.43 6.81 22.18
CA ARG A 73 -8.44 6.52 23.22
C ARG A 73 -7.79 7.79 23.77
N ALA A 74 -7.39 8.71 22.88
CA ALA A 74 -6.87 10.01 23.26
C ALA A 74 -7.85 10.78 24.15
N ARG A 75 -9.14 10.75 23.80
CA ARG A 75 -10.20 11.40 24.58
C ARG A 75 -10.37 10.79 25.96
N ALA A 76 -10.39 9.46 26.05
CA ALA A 76 -10.49 8.76 27.33
C ALA A 76 -9.29 9.08 28.22
N ALA A 77 -8.06 9.03 27.68
CA ALA A 77 -6.85 9.38 28.42
C ALA A 77 -6.89 10.82 28.95
N ALA A 78 -7.35 11.77 28.12
CA ALA A 78 -7.46 13.17 28.52
C ALA A 78 -8.55 13.42 29.59
N ALA A 79 -9.58 12.59 29.67
CA ALA A 79 -10.63 12.71 30.69
C ALA A 79 -10.13 12.35 32.10
N GLU A 80 -9.11 11.49 32.19
CA GLU A 80 -8.47 11.11 33.46
C GLU A 80 -7.55 12.21 34.00
N GLU A 81 -7.11 13.15 33.16
CA GLU A 81 -6.19 14.21 33.56
C GLU A 81 -6.85 15.26 34.46
N ALA A 82 -6.15 15.67 35.51
CA ALA A 82 -6.65 16.54 36.58
C ALA A 82 -5.87 17.85 36.72
N GLN A 83 -4.68 17.94 36.13
CA GLN A 83 -3.74 19.05 36.29
C GLN A 83 -4.07 20.26 35.40
N GLY A 84 -5.30 20.36 34.92
CA GLY A 84 -5.82 21.48 34.14
C GLY A 84 -5.70 21.34 32.63
N GLU A 85 -6.11 22.40 31.90
CA GLU A 85 -6.27 22.40 30.45
C GLU A 85 -5.01 21.97 29.68
N ARG A 86 -3.85 22.56 30.02
CA ARG A 86 -2.59 22.27 29.31
C ARG A 86 -2.17 20.81 29.44
N ALA A 87 -2.34 20.21 30.62
CA ALA A 87 -2.02 18.80 30.85
C ALA A 87 -2.98 17.90 30.07
N ALA A 88 -4.29 18.15 30.14
CA ALA A 88 -5.29 17.35 29.45
C ALA A 88 -5.11 17.38 27.92
N LEU A 89 -4.79 18.55 27.37
CA LEU A 89 -4.45 18.71 25.95
C LEU A 89 -3.18 17.97 25.54
N LYS A 90 -2.15 18.03 26.39
CA LYS A 90 -0.89 17.33 26.14
C LYS A 90 -1.16 15.83 26.08
N ILE A 91 -1.85 15.28 27.07
CA ILE A 91 -2.24 13.86 27.11
C ILE A 91 -3.08 13.47 25.90
N PHE A 92 -4.07 14.29 25.52
CA PHE A 92 -4.86 14.05 24.30
C PHE A 92 -3.96 13.92 23.08
N ARG A 93 -3.05 14.88 22.86
CA ARG A 93 -2.17 14.90 21.68
C ARG A 93 -1.15 13.76 21.67
N GLU A 94 -0.61 13.41 22.83
CA GLU A 94 0.34 12.29 22.97
C GLU A 94 -0.32 10.93 22.70
N ASN A 95 -1.61 10.79 23.00
CA ASN A 95 -2.36 9.54 22.82
C ASN A 95 -3.10 9.44 21.49
N LEU A 96 -2.89 10.38 20.55
CA LEU A 96 -3.41 10.30 19.17
C LEU A 96 -2.65 9.24 18.35
N SER A 97 -2.82 7.97 18.70
CA SER A 97 -2.19 6.84 18.02
C SER A 97 -2.61 6.76 16.55
N GLY A 98 -1.66 6.54 15.65
CA GLY A 98 -1.90 6.36 14.21
C GLY A 98 -2.02 7.66 13.41
N TRP A 99 -2.08 8.82 14.07
CA TRP A 99 -2.23 10.11 13.39
C TRP A 99 -1.01 10.54 12.56
N ASN A 100 0.18 10.04 12.89
CA ASN A 100 1.36 10.16 12.04
C ASN A 100 1.22 9.46 10.69
N LYS A 101 0.29 8.50 10.57
CA LYS A 101 0.01 7.76 9.33
C LYS A 101 -1.17 8.33 8.53
N ARG A 102 -1.80 9.42 8.98
CA ARG A 102 -3.01 10.00 8.34
C ARG A 102 -2.84 10.25 6.84
N ALA A 103 -1.71 10.81 6.41
CA ALA A 103 -1.42 11.02 4.98
C ALA A 103 -1.26 9.71 4.19
N SER A 104 -0.83 8.63 4.84
CA SER A 104 -0.78 7.31 4.19
C SER A 104 -2.17 6.69 4.08
N VAL A 105 -3.03 6.84 5.09
CA VAL A 105 -4.43 6.40 5.02
C VAL A 105 -5.17 7.16 3.91
N GLU A 106 -4.96 8.47 3.80
CA GLU A 106 -5.53 9.28 2.71
C GLU A 106 -5.14 8.75 1.33
N ARG A 107 -3.87 8.39 1.13
CA ARG A 107 -3.40 7.76 -0.12
C ARG A 107 -4.06 6.41 -0.39
N LEU A 108 -4.19 5.55 0.63
CA LEU A 108 -4.85 4.25 0.51
C LEU A 108 -6.34 4.35 0.19
N CYS A 109 -6.98 5.47 0.57
CA CYS A 109 -8.38 5.74 0.27
C CYS A 109 -8.58 6.51 -1.04
N GLN A 110 -7.52 6.76 -1.83
CA GLN A 110 -7.66 7.41 -3.14
C GLN A 110 -8.47 6.50 -4.08
N GLY A 111 -9.47 7.06 -4.74
CA GLY A 111 -10.40 6.32 -5.61
C GLY A 111 -11.74 5.99 -4.95
N ASP A 112 -11.86 6.07 -3.62
CA ASP A 112 -13.12 5.90 -2.89
C ASP A 112 -13.59 7.23 -2.25
N ALA A 113 -14.55 7.89 -2.90
CA ALA A 113 -15.10 9.16 -2.43
C ALA A 113 -15.82 9.04 -1.07
N ALA A 114 -16.43 7.89 -0.77
CA ALA A 114 -17.10 7.67 0.51
C ALA A 114 -16.07 7.50 1.63
N ALA A 115 -14.97 6.79 1.38
CA ALA A 115 -13.88 6.65 2.33
C ALA A 115 -13.17 7.99 2.62
N LEU A 116 -12.94 8.83 1.60
CA LEU A 116 -12.40 10.17 1.80
C LEU A 116 -13.35 11.08 2.60
N ALA A 117 -14.67 10.96 2.40
CA ALA A 117 -15.65 11.66 3.21
C ALA A 117 -15.63 11.19 4.68
N LYS A 118 -15.47 9.88 4.92
CA LYS A 118 -15.26 9.33 6.28
C LYS A 118 -13.98 9.87 6.91
N LEU A 119 -12.86 9.90 6.18
CA LEU A 119 -11.60 10.48 6.67
C LEU A 119 -11.77 11.94 7.10
N THR A 120 -12.44 12.74 6.27
CA THR A 120 -12.75 14.14 6.58
C THR A 120 -13.61 14.27 7.83
N THR A 121 -14.54 13.35 8.03
CA THR A 121 -15.39 13.30 9.24
C THR A 121 -14.55 12.97 10.48
N ILE A 122 -13.60 12.05 10.38
CA ILE A 122 -12.67 11.70 11.46
C ILE A 122 -11.75 12.89 11.80
N ASP A 123 -11.26 13.62 10.80
CA ASP A 123 -10.48 14.84 11.00
C ASP A 123 -11.29 15.88 11.80
N ARG A 124 -12.54 16.13 11.39
CA ARG A 124 -13.45 17.03 12.11
C ARG A 124 -13.72 16.55 13.53
N LEU A 125 -13.92 15.25 13.73
CA LEU A 125 -14.11 14.65 15.06
C LEU A 125 -12.89 14.91 15.95
N ARG A 126 -11.66 14.72 15.47
CA ARG A 126 -10.44 15.01 16.23
C ARG A 126 -10.42 16.47 16.71
N TYR A 127 -10.70 17.40 15.80
CA TYR A 127 -10.71 18.83 16.14
C TYR A 127 -11.80 19.15 17.16
N ALA A 128 -13.00 18.59 17.01
CA ALA A 128 -14.10 18.78 17.95
C ALA A 128 -13.75 18.24 19.34
N GLU A 129 -13.16 17.05 19.43
CA GLU A 129 -12.75 16.44 20.69
C GLU A 129 -11.63 17.23 21.37
N GLU A 130 -10.65 17.74 20.61
CA GLU A 130 -9.60 18.60 21.17
C GLU A 130 -10.21 19.87 21.79
N HIS A 131 -11.20 20.48 21.15
CA HIS A 131 -11.92 21.64 21.71
C HIS A 131 -12.75 21.26 22.94
N ALA A 132 -13.42 20.10 22.93
CA ALA A 132 -14.17 19.61 24.07
C ALA A 132 -13.26 19.37 25.28
N VAL A 133 -12.07 18.79 25.08
CA VAL A 133 -11.06 18.62 26.14
C VAL A 133 -10.67 19.96 26.74
N ARG A 134 -10.44 21.00 25.91
CA ARG A 134 -10.14 22.35 26.42
C ARG A 134 -11.24 22.88 27.31
N TYR A 135 -12.47 22.81 26.82
CA TYR A 135 -13.63 23.36 27.52
C TYR A 135 -13.89 22.62 28.84
N GLU A 136 -13.83 21.29 28.85
CA GLU A 136 -14.06 20.50 30.04
C GLU A 136 -12.99 20.67 31.11
N ALA A 137 -11.73 20.82 30.69
CA ALA A 137 -10.63 21.04 31.61
C ALA A 137 -10.64 22.46 32.20
N ALA A 138 -11.04 23.47 31.41
CA ALA A 138 -11.21 24.84 31.89
C ALA A 138 -12.42 24.98 32.84
N GLY A 139 -13.53 24.29 32.55
CA GLY A 139 -14.75 24.34 33.35
C GLY A 139 -14.78 23.40 34.56
N GLY A 140 -13.71 22.64 34.83
CA GLY A 140 -13.66 21.67 35.93
C GLY A 140 -14.60 20.45 35.75
N VAL A 141 -15.24 20.31 34.58
CA VAL A 141 -16.20 19.26 34.27
C VAL A 141 -15.55 17.88 34.25
N ALA A 142 -14.29 17.79 33.79
CA ALA A 142 -13.52 16.54 33.86
C ALA A 142 -13.35 16.04 35.30
N ALA A 143 -13.09 16.94 36.24
CA ALA A 143 -12.96 16.61 37.66
C ALA A 143 -14.31 16.24 38.32
N LEU A 144 -15.44 16.74 37.80
CA LEU A 144 -16.77 16.34 38.23
C LEU A 144 -17.14 14.95 37.70
N ARG A 145 -16.85 14.64 36.44
CA ARG A 145 -17.17 13.36 35.80
C ARG A 145 -16.52 12.17 36.52
N ARG A 146 -15.30 12.34 37.04
CA ARG A 146 -14.60 11.32 37.86
C ARG A 146 -15.22 11.04 39.23
N ARG A 147 -16.03 11.95 39.78
CA ARG A 147 -16.67 11.74 41.09
C ARG A 147 -18.00 10.99 41.00
N VAL A 148 -18.56 10.89 39.80
CA VAL A 148 -19.87 10.28 39.53
C VAL A 148 -19.73 8.84 39.01
N HIS A 149 -18.55 8.49 38.49
CA HIS A 149 -18.14 7.12 38.17
C HIS A 149 -17.38 6.49 39.33
#